data_AF-X1HHU8-F1
#
_entry.id   AF-X1HHU8-F1
#
_cell.length_a   1.000
_cell.length_b   1.000
_cell.length_c   1.000
_cell.angle_alpha   90.00
_cell.angle_beta   90.00
_cell.angle_gamma   90.00
#
_symmetry.space_group_name_H-M   'P 1'
#
loop_
_entity.id
_entity.type
_entity.pdbx_description
1 polymer ?
#
loop_
_entity_poly.entity_id
_entity_poly.type
_entity_poly.pdbx_seq_one_letter_code
_entity_poly.pdbx_strand_id
1 'polypeptide(L)'
;MEKRPRPPTKITDFKGKALRIEVSREPKDEADVAATKAFLELYTQDDGFHCPRCGVVITNPEEAVYHLADEMNKALAHISKPAD
;
A
#
# COMPACT_ATOMS: atom_id res chain seq x y z
N MET A 1 22.30 5.89 23.05
CA MET A 1 21.10 6.42 22.38
C MET A 1 21.30 6.23 20.88
N GLU A 2 20.76 5.16 20.32
CA GLU A 2 20.76 4.98 18.86
C GLU A 2 19.84 6.04 18.25
N LYS A 3 20.38 6.84 17.33
CA LYS A 3 19.62 7.87 16.63
C LYS A 3 18.56 7.16 15.79
N ARG A 4 17.28 7.41 16.08
CA ARG A 4 16.17 6.90 15.25
C ARG A 4 16.45 7.30 13.78
N PRO A 5 16.39 6.37 12.82
CA PRO A 5 16.60 6.70 11.42
C PRO A 5 15.54 7.72 10.99
N ARG A 6 15.97 8.76 10.28
CA ARG A 6 15.03 9.78 9.76
C ARG A 6 14.13 9.12 8.71
N PRO A 7 12.83 9.45 8.68
CA PRO A 7 11.94 8.93 7.67
C PRO A 7 12.44 9.36 6.27
N PRO A 8 12.40 8.45 5.28
CA PRO A 8 12.78 8.76 3.90
C PRO A 8 11.86 9.85 3.33
N THR A 9 12.44 10.76 2.54
CA THR A 9 11.74 11.91 1.96
C THR A 9 11.57 11.82 0.45
N LYS A 10 12.34 10.95 -0.21
CA LYS A 10 12.32 10.73 -1.65
C LYS A 10 12.36 9.24 -1.96
N ILE A 11 11.83 8.85 -3.11
CA ILE A 11 11.84 7.44 -3.57
C ILE A 11 13.28 6.89 -3.70
N THR A 12 14.25 7.75 -3.96
CA THR A 12 15.69 7.42 -4.02
C THR A 12 16.31 7.15 -2.66
N ASP A 13 15.62 7.46 -1.55
CA ASP A 13 16.14 7.21 -0.19
C ASP A 13 16.04 5.72 0.20
N PHE A 14 15.28 4.93 -0.57
CA PHE A 14 15.09 3.49 -0.38
C PHE A 14 16.19 2.63 -1.05
N LYS A 15 17.38 3.19 -1.29
CA LYS A 15 18.51 2.49 -1.95
C LYS A 15 18.76 1.11 -1.34
N GLY A 16 18.55 0.06 -2.14
CA GLY A 16 18.92 -1.32 -1.83
C GLY A 16 17.80 -2.22 -1.32
N LYS A 17 16.58 -1.71 -1.06
CA LYS A 17 15.42 -2.54 -0.74
C LYS A 17 14.22 -2.11 -1.58
N ALA A 18 13.64 -3.06 -2.32
CA ALA A 18 12.39 -2.83 -3.04
C ALA A 18 11.33 -2.34 -2.05
N LEU A 19 10.63 -1.26 -2.41
CA LEU A 19 9.50 -0.77 -1.65
C LEU A 19 8.43 -1.86 -1.61
N ARG A 20 8.01 -2.24 -0.40
CA ARG A 20 6.97 -3.22 -0.18
C ARG A 20 6.00 -2.73 0.87
N ILE A 21 4.72 -2.90 0.59
CA ILE A 21 3.61 -2.68 1.52
C ILE A 21 3.32 -4.00 2.22
N GLU A 22 3.16 -3.94 3.54
CA GLU A 22 2.76 -5.05 4.39
C GLU A 22 1.46 -4.70 5.12
N VAL A 23 0.52 -5.65 5.16
CA VAL A 23 -0.71 -5.50 5.94
C VAL A 23 -0.42 -5.89 7.38
N SER A 24 -0.72 -5.01 8.32
CA SER A 24 -0.60 -5.26 9.76
C SER A 24 -1.94 -5.05 10.45
N ARG A 25 -2.25 -5.92 11.42
CA ARG A 25 -3.40 -5.73 12.33
C ARG A 25 -3.07 -4.74 13.45
N GLU A 26 -1.78 -4.49 13.69
CA GLU A 26 -1.27 -3.53 14.66
C GLU A 26 -0.61 -2.38 13.88
N PRO A 27 -1.35 -1.31 13.58
CA PRO A 27 -0.79 -0.18 12.83
C PRO A 27 0.26 0.54 13.67
N LYS A 28 1.39 0.87 13.05
CA LYS A 28 2.50 1.58 13.70
C LYS A 28 2.40 3.10 13.55
N ASP A 29 1.64 3.56 12.56
CA ASP A 29 1.44 4.97 12.22
C ASP A 29 -0.03 5.22 11.88
N GLU A 30 -0.61 6.29 12.41
CA GLU A 30 -1.98 6.71 12.10
C GLU A 30 -2.12 7.19 10.66
N ALA A 31 -1.04 7.70 10.06
CA ALA A 31 -1.01 8.11 8.66
C ALA A 31 -1.29 6.92 7.72
N ASP A 32 -0.75 5.73 8.02
CA ASP A 32 -0.98 4.51 7.24
C ASP A 32 -2.44 4.06 7.32
N VAL A 33 -3.06 4.21 8.48
CA VAL A 33 -4.48 3.89 8.69
C VAL A 33 -5.35 4.85 7.88
N ALA A 34 -5.08 6.16 7.94
CA ALA A 34 -5.81 7.17 7.20
C ALA A 34 -5.68 6.97 5.69
N ALA A 35 -4.47 6.69 5.20
CA ALA A 35 -4.23 6.41 3.79
C ALA A 35 -4.99 5.16 3.33
N THR A 36 -4.94 4.07 4.09
CA THR A 36 -5.66 2.82 3.76
C THR A 36 -7.18 3.06 3.69
N LYS A 37 -7.74 3.78 4.67
CA LYS A 37 -9.18 4.13 4.65
C LYS A 37 -9.56 4.97 3.44
N ALA A 38 -8.78 6.01 3.14
CA ALA A 38 -9.03 6.86 1.99
C ALA A 38 -9.01 6.06 0.66
N PHE A 39 -8.07 5.11 0.52
CA PHE A 39 -8.03 4.25 -0.65
C PHE A 39 -9.23 3.32 -0.76
N LEU A 40 -9.66 2.71 0.35
CA LEU A 40 -10.85 1.85 0.34
C LEU A 40 -12.10 2.68 0.00
N GLU A 41 -12.32 3.80 0.70
CA GLU A 41 -13.47 4.68 0.50
C GLU A 41 -13.57 5.19 -0.93
N LEU A 42 -12.44 5.53 -1.57
CA LEU A 42 -12.41 6.03 -2.94
C LEU A 42 -12.92 5.01 -3.97
N TYR A 43 -12.73 3.72 -3.70
CA TYR A 43 -13.00 2.64 -4.64
C TYR A 43 -14.13 1.70 -4.19
N THR A 44 -14.70 1.93 -3.01
CA THR A 44 -15.88 1.22 -2.55
C THR A 44 -17.14 1.86 -3.12
N GLN A 45 -17.99 1.02 -3.69
CA GLN A 45 -19.33 1.34 -4.16
C GLN A 45 -20.35 0.49 -3.38
N ASP A 46 -21.63 0.60 -3.73
CA ASP A 46 -22.74 -0.07 -3.03
C ASP A 46 -22.61 -1.61 -2.99
N ASP A 47 -21.93 -2.21 -3.97
CA ASP A 47 -21.73 -3.66 -4.12
C ASP A 47 -20.34 -4.16 -3.68
N GLY A 48 -19.47 -3.28 -3.16
CA GLY A 48 -18.17 -3.65 -2.58
C GLY A 48 -17.01 -2.77 -3.03
N PHE A 49 -15.79 -3.21 -2.72
CA PHE A 49 -14.56 -2.57 -3.18
C PHE A 49 -14.26 -2.97 -4.63
N HIS A 50 -14.17 -1.98 -5.53
CA HIS A 50 -13.82 -2.16 -6.93
C HIS A 50 -12.34 -1.89 -7.14
N CYS A 51 -11.54 -2.94 -7.39
CA CYS A 51 -10.13 -2.73 -7.65
C CYS A 51 -9.93 -1.99 -8.99
N PRO A 52 -9.34 -0.78 -9.00
CA PRO A 52 -9.16 0.00 -10.23
C PRO A 52 -8.14 -0.61 -11.19
N ARG A 53 -7.33 -1.57 -10.72
CA ARG A 53 -6.26 -2.18 -11.52
C ARG A 53 -6.70 -3.46 -12.24
N CYS A 54 -7.45 -4.33 -11.57
CA CYS A 54 -7.84 -5.63 -12.13
C CYS A 54 -9.36 -5.82 -12.30
N GLY A 55 -10.18 -4.89 -11.81
CA GLY A 55 -11.64 -4.90 -11.97
C GLY A 55 -12.39 -5.90 -11.09
N VAL A 56 -11.72 -6.57 -10.16
CA VAL A 56 -12.42 -7.45 -9.19
C VAL A 56 -13.26 -6.62 -8.23
N VAL A 57 -14.43 -7.14 -7.88
CA VAL A 57 -15.29 -6.60 -6.82
C VAL A 57 -15.18 -7.48 -5.58
N ILE A 58 -14.84 -6.89 -4.44
CA ILE A 58 -14.62 -7.59 -3.17
C ILE A 58 -15.58 -7.05 -2.12
N THR A 59 -16.42 -7.92 -1.57
CA THR A 59 -17.43 -7.55 -0.57
C THR A 59 -16.89 -7.63 0.87
N ASN A 60 -15.84 -8.41 1.11
CA ASN A 60 -15.20 -8.51 2.43
C ASN A 60 -14.12 -7.41 2.59
N PRO A 61 -14.26 -6.49 3.55
CA PRO A 61 -13.29 -5.40 3.75
C PRO A 61 -11.87 -5.87 4.08
N GLU A 62 -11.71 -6.97 4.83
CA GLU A 62 -10.38 -7.50 5.16
C GLU A 62 -9.70 -8.03 3.89
N GLU A 63 -10.43 -8.78 3.06
CA GLU A 63 -9.93 -9.25 1.76
C GLU A 63 -9.58 -8.10 0.81
N ALA A 64 -10.36 -7.01 0.83
CA ALA A 64 -10.09 -5.82 0.03
C ALA A 64 -8.75 -5.16 0.41
N VAL A 65 -8.43 -5.09 1.71
CA VAL A 65 -7.13 -4.58 2.19
C VAL A 65 -5.97 -5.46 1.70
N TYR A 66 -6.10 -6.79 1.83
CA TYR A 66 -5.07 -7.71 1.36
C TYR A 66 -4.88 -7.62 -0.17
N HIS A 67 -5.98 -7.52 -0.92
CA HIS A 67 -5.94 -7.36 -2.37
C HIS A 67 -5.29 -6.04 -2.80
N LEU A 68 -5.66 -4.92 -2.16
CA LEU A 68 -5.07 -3.61 -2.40
C LEU A 68 -3.55 -3.65 -2.19
N ALA A 69 -3.08 -4.25 -1.10
CA ALA A 69 -1.66 -4.39 -0.83
C ALA A 69 -0.92 -5.21 -1.92
N ASP A 70 -1.52 -6.30 -2.41
CA ASP A 70 -0.94 -7.11 -3.49
C ASP A 70 -0.83 -6.30 -4.80
N GLU A 71 -1.90 -5.62 -5.19
CA GLU A 71 -1.92 -4.79 -6.41
C GLU A 71 -0.96 -3.59 -6.32
N MET A 72 -0.83 -2.95 -5.17
CA MET A 72 0.15 -1.89 -4.97
C MET A 72 1.58 -2.44 -5.02
N ASN A 73 1.85 -3.59 -4.41
CA ASN A 73 3.17 -4.24 -4.47
C ASN A 73 3.56 -4.63 -5.90
N LYS A 74 2.62 -5.13 -6.71
CA LYS A 74 2.85 -5.35 -8.14
C LYS A 74 3.25 -4.06 -8.84
N ALA A 75 2.64 -2.91 -8.50
CA ALA A 75 2.96 -1.62 -9.10
C ALA A 75 4.35 -1.12 -8.66
N LEU A 76 4.64 -1.20 -7.35
CA LEU A 76 5.95 -0.86 -6.79
C LEU A 76 7.07 -1.70 -7.38
N ALA A 77 6.83 -2.97 -7.69
CA ALA A 77 7.82 -3.82 -8.36
C ALA A 77 8.19 -3.30 -9.76
N HIS A 78 7.28 -2.66 -10.49
CA HIS A 78 7.58 -2.01 -11.77
C HIS A 78 8.41 -0.74 -11.59
N ILE A 79 8.15 0.04 -10.54
CA ILE A 79 8.85 1.30 -10.26
C ILE A 79 10.24 1.06 -9.66
N SER A 80 10.38 -0.02 -8.88
CA SER A 80 11.62 -0.37 -8.18
C SER A 80 12.66 -1.06 -9.06
N LYS A 81 12.33 -1.38 -10.32
CA LYS A 81 13.34 -1.82 -11.28
C LYS A 81 14.25 -0.62 -11.59
N PRO A 82 15.58 -0.72 -11.36
CA PRO A 82 16.47 0.29 -11.89
C PRO A 82 16.24 0.37 -13.40
N ALA A 83 16.14 1.60 -13.91
CA ALA A 83 16.21 1.82 -15.36
C ALA A 83 17.55 1.23 -15.82
N ASP A 84 17.51 0.27 -16.74
CA ASP A 84 18.70 -0.23 -17.44
C ASP A 84 19.41 0.91 -18.19
#